data_AF-A0AA38WCB3-F1
#
_entry.id   AF-A0AA38WCB3-F1
#
_cell.length_a   1.000
_cell.length_b   1.000
_cell.length_c   1.000
_cell.angle_alpha   90.00
_cell.angle_beta   90.00
_cell.angle_gamma   90.00
#
_symmetry.space_group_name_H-M   'P 1'
#
loop_
_entity.id
_entity.type
_entity.pdbx_description
1 polymer ?
#
loop_
_entity_poly.entity_id
_entity_poly.type
_entity_poly.pdbx_seq_one_letter_code
_entity_poly.pdbx_strand_id
1 'polypeptide(L)'
;MATWSEKLVNIIVNSLHPGFIVTNLFRNFNMFTGTKSDFYDLFDLYFKGAATTCYLALNPKVNGITKRHFSNSNLAEPSQKAKDSALAKGLWDFSLRSTSSK
;
A
#
# COMPACT_ATOMS: atom_id res chain seq x y z
N MET A 1 -17.10 -27.46 -12.73
CA MET A 1 -16.05 -26.71 -12.01
C MET A 1 -16.17 -25.27 -12.45
N ALA A 2 -16.85 -24.43 -11.66
CA ALA A 2 -17.00 -23.02 -11.98
C ALA A 2 -15.66 -22.31 -11.75
N THR A 3 -15.05 -21.79 -12.81
CA THR A 3 -13.91 -20.90 -12.70
C THR A 3 -14.39 -19.58 -12.10
N TRP A 4 -13.58 -18.93 -11.28
CA TRP A 4 -13.87 -17.70 -10.53
C TRP A 4 -14.32 -16.48 -11.36
N SER A 5 -14.51 -16.65 -12.67
CA SER A 5 -14.86 -15.61 -13.63
C SER A 5 -16.33 -15.15 -13.57
N GLU A 6 -17.24 -15.88 -12.90
CA GLU A 6 -18.69 -15.63 -12.97
C GLU A 6 -19.31 -14.90 -11.76
N LYS A 7 -18.53 -14.54 -10.73
CA LYS A 7 -18.97 -13.53 -9.74
C LYS A 7 -18.20 -12.25 -9.99
N LEU A 8 -18.79 -11.33 -10.76
CA LEU A 8 -18.31 -9.97 -10.97
C LEU A 8 -18.40 -9.17 -9.66
N VAL A 9 -17.57 -9.51 -8.68
CA VAL A 9 -17.28 -8.59 -7.58
C VAL A 9 -16.44 -7.49 -8.20
N ASN A 10 -16.93 -6.24 -8.16
CA ASN A 10 -16.18 -5.06 -8.60
C ASN A 10 -15.00 -4.82 -7.64
N ILE A 11 -13.96 -5.65 -7.75
CA ILE A 11 -12.79 -5.62 -6.88
C ILE A 11 -11.84 -4.53 -7.38
N ILE A 12 -11.65 -3.53 -6.53
CA ILE A 12 -10.67 -2.46 -6.72
C ILE A 12 -9.38 -2.87 -6.04
N VAL A 13 -8.26 -2.85 -6.77
CA VAL A 13 -6.93 -3.20 -6.25
C VAL A 13 -5.97 -2.06 -6.59
N ASN A 14 -5.46 -1.38 -5.57
CA ASN A 14 -4.47 -0.31 -5.72
C ASN A 14 -3.34 -0.52 -4.71
N SER A 15 -2.22 0.14 -4.95
CA SER A 15 -1.12 0.26 -3.99
C SER A 15 -0.98 1.71 -3.53
N LEU A 16 -0.39 1.93 -2.35
CA LEU A 16 -0.17 3.27 -1.84
C LEU A 16 1.11 3.38 -1.01
N HIS A 17 1.70 4.57 -0.97
CA HIS A 17 2.65 4.98 0.04
C HIS A 17 1.90 5.77 1.12
N PRO A 18 1.96 5.37 2.40
CA PRO A 18 1.16 6.00 3.46
C PRO A 18 1.73 7.36 3.91
N GLY A 19 2.82 7.80 3.31
CA GLY A 19 3.60 8.95 3.77
C GLY A 19 4.64 8.52 4.79
N PHE A 20 5.29 9.50 5.39
CA PHE A 20 6.26 9.25 6.43
C PHE A 20 5.57 9.20 7.78
N ILE A 21 5.71 8.09 8.49
CA ILE A 21 5.07 7.89 9.79
C ILE A 21 6.11 7.37 10.76
N VAL A 22 6.21 8.01 11.94
CA VAL A 22 7.01 7.51 13.05
C VAL A 22 6.30 6.30 13.65
N THR A 23 6.72 5.12 13.17
CA THR A 23 6.30 3.82 13.70
C THR A 23 7.53 3.06 14.21
N ASN A 24 7.29 1.95 14.92
CA ASN A 24 8.37 1.11 15.44
C ASN A 24 9.17 0.36 14.34
N LEU A 25 8.84 0.58 13.06
CA LEU A 25 9.55 0.00 11.91
C LEU A 25 11.02 0.43 11.88
N PHE A 26 11.30 1.69 12.25
CA PHE A 26 12.65 2.24 12.18
C PHE A 26 13.42 2.22 13.52
N ARG A 27 12.96 1.45 14.51
CA ARG A 27 13.54 1.44 15.88
C ARG A 27 15.04 1.11 15.94
N ASN A 28 15.53 0.33 14.98
CA ASN A 28 16.93 -0.11 14.89
C ASN A 28 17.72 0.67 13.83
N PHE A 29 17.08 1.64 13.16
CA PHE A 29 17.76 2.55 12.27
C PHE A 29 18.12 3.80 13.09
N ASN A 30 19.41 4.11 13.19
CA ASN A 30 19.93 5.32 13.86
C ASN A 30 19.44 6.65 13.25
N MET A 31 18.50 6.59 12.31
CA MET A 31 17.91 7.71 11.57
C MET A 31 16.83 8.46 12.41
N PHE A 32 16.31 7.85 13.49
CA PHE A 32 15.22 8.40 14.32
C PHE A 32 15.52 8.46 15.82
N THR A 33 16.79 8.56 16.19
CA THR A 33 17.22 8.66 17.61
C THR A 33 16.93 10.05 18.24
N GLY A 34 16.09 10.86 17.60
CA GLY A 34 15.68 12.19 18.05
C GLY A 34 14.51 12.15 19.03
N THR A 35 14.62 12.95 20.08
CA THR A 35 13.71 13.19 21.21
C THR A 35 12.23 13.05 20.88
N LYS A 36 11.48 12.42 21.80
CA LYS A 36 10.02 12.41 21.86
C LYS A 36 9.50 13.84 21.63
N SER A 37 9.10 14.16 20.40
CA SER A 37 8.47 15.43 20.08
C SER A 37 7.08 15.45 20.68
N ASP A 38 6.59 16.66 20.93
CA ASP A 38 5.33 16.93 21.59
C ASP A 38 4.19 16.08 21.01
N PHE A 39 3.35 15.55 21.89
CA PHE A 39 2.28 14.58 21.58
C PHE A 39 1.44 14.99 20.36
N TYR A 40 1.24 16.30 20.14
CA TYR A 40 0.53 16.86 19.00
C TYR A 40 1.16 16.55 17.63
N ASP A 41 2.48 16.62 17.51
CA ASP A 41 3.19 16.36 16.25
C ASP A 41 3.12 14.87 15.86
N LEU A 42 3.13 13.99 16.86
CA LEU A 42 2.96 12.56 16.65
C LEU A 42 1.53 12.23 16.19
N PHE A 43 0.52 12.83 16.82
CA PHE A 43 -0.88 12.64 16.43
C PHE A 43 -1.14 13.07 14.98
N ASP A 44 -0.65 14.23 14.57
CA ASP A 44 -0.80 14.71 13.18
C ASP A 44 -0.11 13.77 12.18
N LEU A 45 1.05 13.22 12.55
CA LEU A 45 1.76 12.25 11.73
C LEU A 45 1.02 10.90 11.60
N TYR A 46 0.37 10.44 12.67
CA TYR A 46 -0.47 9.23 12.62
C TYR A 46 -1.68 9.40 11.70
N PHE A 47 -2.39 10.53 11.80
CA PHE A 47 -3.54 10.81 10.93
C PHE A 47 -3.14 10.91 9.46
N LYS A 48 -2.03 11.63 9.17
CA LYS A 48 -1.44 11.68 7.82
C LYS A 48 -1.10 10.29 7.30
N GLY A 49 -0.63 9.41 8.18
CA GLY A 49 -0.29 8.03 7.87
C GLY A 49 -1.46 7.16 7.39
N ALA A 50 -2.65 7.37 7.94
CA ALA A 50 -3.85 6.64 7.54
C ALA A 50 -4.61 7.32 6.39
N ALA A 51 -4.38 8.61 6.14
CA ALA A 51 -5.18 9.43 5.24
C ALA A 51 -5.33 8.83 3.83
N THR A 52 -4.22 8.41 3.22
CA THR A 52 -4.25 7.83 1.85
C THR A 52 -5.00 6.50 1.82
N THR A 53 -4.85 5.67 2.85
CA THR A 53 -5.57 4.40 2.99
C THR A 53 -7.07 4.63 3.11
N CYS A 54 -7.49 5.54 4.00
CA CYS A 54 -8.90 5.90 4.18
C CYS A 54 -9.50 6.53 2.92
N TYR A 55 -8.74 7.38 2.22
CA TYR A 55 -9.13 7.95 0.94
C TYR A 55 -9.43 6.86 -0.10
N LEU A 56 -8.55 5.86 -0.23
CA LEU A 56 -8.75 4.77 -1.18
C LEU A 56 -9.90 3.82 -0.82
N ALA A 57 -10.12 3.60 0.48
CA ALA A 57 -11.16 2.70 0.94
C ALA A 57 -12.57 3.32 0.88
N LEU A 58 -12.69 4.64 1.11
CA LEU A 58 -13.98 5.26 1.42
C LEU A 58 -14.37 6.40 0.47
N ASN A 59 -13.45 7.01 -0.27
CA ASN A 59 -13.76 8.21 -1.05
C ASN A 59 -14.42 7.85 -2.40
N PRO A 60 -15.64 8.34 -2.70
CA PRO A 60 -16.30 8.05 -3.98
C PRO A 60 -15.53 8.51 -5.21
N LYS A 61 -14.63 9.51 -5.07
CA LYS A 61 -13.81 10.04 -6.18
C LYS A 61 -12.88 9.00 -6.79
N VAL A 62 -12.53 7.96 -6.04
CA VAL A 62 -11.66 6.88 -6.53
C VAL A 62 -12.42 5.60 -6.85
N ASN A 63 -13.75 5.62 -6.81
CA ASN A 63 -14.56 4.48 -7.19
C ASN A 63 -14.28 4.08 -8.65
N GLY A 64 -14.10 2.78 -8.90
CA GLY A 64 -13.73 2.24 -10.20
C GLY A 64 -12.26 2.45 -10.62
N ILE A 65 -11.47 3.23 -9.88
CA ILE A 65 -10.04 3.37 -10.16
C ILE A 65 -9.31 2.15 -9.62
N THR A 66 -8.72 1.34 -10.49
CA THR A 66 -7.98 0.12 -10.13
C THR A 66 -6.62 0.06 -10.83
N LYS A 67 -5.70 -0.75 -10.30
CA LYS A 67 -4.33 -0.98 -10.80
C LYS A 67 -3.47 0.30 -10.80
N ARG A 68 -3.68 1.19 -9.83
CA ARG A 68 -2.92 2.43 -9.67
C ARG A 68 -2.06 2.42 -8.40
N HIS A 69 -1.13 3.36 -8.38
CA HIS A 69 -0.29 3.66 -7.22
C HIS A 69 -0.62 5.07 -6.73
N PHE A 70 -0.72 5.23 -5.41
CA PHE A 70 -1.06 6.51 -4.79
C PHE A 70 0.00 6.95 -3.77
N SER A 71 0.21 8.25 -3.67
CA SER A 71 0.98 8.88 -2.60
C SER A 71 0.30 10.17 -2.21
N ASN A 72 0.16 10.42 -0.90
CA ASN A 72 -0.53 11.59 -0.36
C ASN A 72 -1.92 11.81 -1.00
N SER A 73 -2.74 10.76 -1.09
CA SER A 73 -4.08 10.76 -1.74
C SER A 73 -4.13 11.17 -3.23
N ASN A 74 -2.99 11.22 -3.92
CA ASN A 74 -2.89 11.55 -5.33
C ASN A 74 -2.32 10.36 -6.13
N LEU A 75 -2.63 10.28 -7.43
CA LEU A 75 -1.97 9.34 -8.32
C LEU A 75 -0.47 9.62 -8.34
N ALA A 76 0.33 8.59 -8.15
CA ALA A 76 1.78 8.67 -8.13
C ALA A 76 2.36 7.66 -9.11
N GLU A 77 3.41 8.07 -9.81
CA GLU A 77 4.04 7.20 -10.79
C GLU A 77 4.91 6.16 -10.09
N PRO A 78 4.65 4.84 -10.29
CA PRO A 78 5.44 3.81 -9.66
C PRO A 78 6.80 3.66 -10.36
N SER A 79 7.73 2.96 -9.71
CA SER A 79 9.05 2.66 -10.28
C SER A 79 8.95 1.81 -11.55
N GLN A 80 9.97 1.84 -12.41
CA GLN A 80 10.01 0.99 -13.62
C GLN A 80 9.84 -0.50 -13.29
N LYS A 81 10.50 -0.99 -12.24
CA LYS A 81 10.39 -2.39 -11.80
C LYS A 81 8.96 -2.76 -11.40
N ALA A 82 8.22 -1.83 -10.79
CA ALA A 82 6.84 -2.07 -10.39
C ALA A 82 5.86 -2.12 -11.57
N LYS A 83 6.27 -1.64 -12.77
CA LYS A 83 5.50 -1.74 -14.02
C LYS A 83 5.85 -2.98 -14.84
N ASP A 84 6.86 -3.74 -14.44
CA ASP A 84 7.29 -4.95 -15.13
C ASP A 84 6.34 -6.12 -14.81
N SER A 85 5.46 -6.44 -15.77
CA SER A 85 4.50 -7.52 -15.65
C SER A 85 5.14 -8.91 -15.61
N ALA A 86 6.30 -9.09 -16.24
CA ALA A 86 7.00 -10.38 -16.25
C ALA A 86 7.62 -10.64 -14.87
N LEU A 87 8.25 -9.62 -14.28
CA LEU A 87 8.76 -9.69 -12.91
C LEU A 87 7.63 -9.94 -11.90
N ALA A 88 6.51 -9.23 -12.04
CA ALA A 88 5.34 -9.43 -11.17
C ALA A 88 4.79 -10.87 -11.23
N LYS A 89 4.69 -11.45 -12.44
CA LYS A 89 4.28 -12.85 -12.62
C LYS A 89 5.29 -13.81 -11.98
N GLY A 90 6.58 -13.60 -12.19
CA GLY A 90 7.63 -14.42 -11.60
C GLY A 90 7.59 -14.41 -10.07
N LEU A 91 7.38 -13.23 -9.46
CA LEU A 91 7.20 -13.09 -8.01
C LEU A 91 5.96 -13.83 -7.51
N TRP A 92 4.83 -13.70 -8.19
CA TRP A 92 3.59 -14.40 -7.83
C TRP A 92 3.76 -15.92 -7.85
N ASP A 93 4.32 -16.46 -8.94
CA ASP A 93 4.54 -17.90 -9.09
C ASP A 93 5.52 -18.43 -8.02
N PHE A 94 6.55 -17.64 -7.68
CA PHE A 94 7.46 -17.96 -6.57
C PHE A 94 6.73 -17.97 -5.22
N SER A 95 6.00 -16.90 -4.90
CA SER A 95 5.27 -16.79 -3.63
C SER A 95 4.27 -17.92 -3.43
N LEU A 96 3.53 -18.31 -4.47
CA LEU A 96 2.62 -19.45 -4.42
C LEU A 96 3.34 -20.75 -4.06
N ARG A 97 4.51 -21.02 -4.66
CA ARG A 97 5.31 -22.21 -4.31
C ARG A 97 5.79 -22.16 -2.87
N SER A 98 6.26 -21.00 -2.41
CA SER A 98 6.79 -20.84 -1.06
C SER A 98 5.73 -20.97 0.04
N THR A 99 4.49 -20.53 -0.21
CA THR A 99 3.41 -20.57 0.80
C THR A 99 2.54 -21.83 0.72
N SER A 100 2.70 -22.65 -0.33
CA SER A 100 1.96 -23.91 -0.49
C SER A 100 2.64 -25.13 0.16
N SER A 101 3.84 -24.98 0.71
CA SER A 101 4.50 -26.05 1.47
C SER A 101 3.91 -26.10 2.89
N LYS A 102 3.16 -27.16 3.19
CA LYS A 102 2.87 -27.59 4.57
C LYS A 102 4.03 -28.37 5.13
#